data_AF-A0A6N7V4T3-F1
#
_entry.id   AF-A0A6N7V4T3-F1
#
_cell.length_a   1.000
_cell.length_b   1.000
_cell.length_c   1.000
_cell.angle_alpha   90.00
_cell.angle_beta   90.00
_cell.angle_gamma   90.00
#
_symmetry.space_group_name_H-M   'P 1'
#
loop_
_entity.id
_entity.type
_entity.pdbx_description
1 polymer ?
#
loop_
_entity_poly.entity_id
_entity_poly.type
_entity_poly.pdbx_seq_one_letter_code
_entity_poly.pdbx_strand_id
1 'polypeptide(L)'
;MKEAYKIRYDCQGHKVELRVKTREDLFRIMKYLAVRKIWINELVTYPELYDFLEEIKKFSKQNDVGITMLMHDFFSVCPTINLLDDTGKYCRIPELERCENCLKNTESLQALEYGTMFRWRKEWKAFLKACEEVTVFPKIPDRS
;
A
#
# COMPACT_ATOMS: atom_id res chain seq x y z
N MET A 1 12.91 -0.84 19.07
CA MET A 1 13.75 0.10 18.28
C MET A 1 12.81 1.07 17.60
N LYS A 2 13.02 2.40 17.71
CA LYS A 2 12.15 3.36 16.99
C LYS A 2 12.26 3.09 15.50
N GLU A 3 11.15 2.74 14.86
CA GLU A 3 11.08 2.51 13.42
C GLU A 3 11.58 3.76 12.70
N ALA A 4 12.53 3.59 11.79
CA ALA A 4 13.12 4.67 11.01
C ALA A 4 12.93 4.36 9.53
N TYR A 5 12.48 5.36 8.78
CA TYR A 5 12.31 5.29 7.33
C TYR A 5 13.69 5.23 6.70
N LYS A 6 13.96 4.14 5.99
CA LYS A 6 15.20 3.94 5.25
C LYS A 6 15.03 4.48 3.83
N ILE A 7 15.77 5.52 3.50
CA ILE A 7 15.80 6.11 2.17
C ILE A 7 17.11 5.70 1.51
N ARG A 8 17.01 5.10 0.32
CA ARG A 8 18.16 4.80 -0.56
C ARG A 8 18.05 5.71 -1.76
N TYR A 9 19.09 6.48 -2.00
CA TYR A 9 19.21 7.40 -3.11
C TYR A 9 20.32 6.91 -4.03
N ASP A 10 20.02 6.77 -5.32
CA ASP A 10 20.98 6.41 -6.36
C ASP A 10 21.08 7.56 -7.36
N CYS A 11 22.27 8.11 -7.55
CA CYS A 11 22.53 9.18 -8.50
C CYS A 11 23.90 9.00 -9.15
N GLN A 12 23.92 8.89 -10.47
CA GLN A 12 25.16 8.76 -11.27
C GLN A 12 26.09 7.63 -10.76
N GLY A 13 25.52 6.54 -10.25
CA GLY A 13 26.28 5.41 -9.70
C GLY A 13 26.69 5.57 -8.22
N HIS A 14 26.40 6.71 -7.58
CA HIS A 14 26.55 6.91 -6.16
C HIS A 14 25.31 6.46 -5.41
N LYS A 15 25.50 5.59 -4.42
CA LYS A 15 24.44 5.14 -3.52
C LYS A 15 24.60 5.79 -2.15
N VAL A 16 23.60 6.56 -1.76
CA VAL A 16 23.50 7.15 -0.42
C VAL A 16 22.36 6.47 0.32
N GLU A 17 22.63 6.08 1.56
CA GLU A 17 21.63 5.54 2.48
C GLU A 17 21.46 6.52 3.64
N LEU A 18 20.22 6.90 3.91
CA LEU A 18 19.87 7.76 5.04
C LEU A 18 18.66 7.21 5.78
N ARG A 19 18.59 7.52 7.08
CA ARG A 19 17.51 7.12 7.96
C ARG A 19 16.84 8.36 8.53
N VAL A 20 15.52 8.47 8.35
CA VAL A 20 14.71 9.51 9.00
C VAL A 20 13.74 8.89 9.98
N LYS A 21 13.35 9.66 11.00
CA LYS A 21 12.55 9.13 12.11
C LYS A 21 11.05 9.34 11.93
N THR A 22 10.64 10.28 11.08
CA THR A 22 9.22 10.66 10.94
C THR A 22 8.80 10.74 9.48
N ARG A 23 7.48 10.65 9.23
CA ARG A 23 6.88 10.80 7.89
C ARG A 23 7.10 12.20 7.32
N GLU A 24 7.05 13.21 8.17
CA GLU A 24 7.28 14.60 7.77
C GLU A 24 8.69 14.77 7.18
N ASP A 25 9.71 14.17 7.80
CA ASP A 25 11.08 14.22 7.28
C ASP A 25 11.20 13.46 5.94
N LEU A 26 10.49 12.34 5.76
CA LEU A 26 10.41 11.65 4.47
C LEU A 26 9.86 12.59 3.38
N PHE A 27 8.71 13.22 3.60
CA PHE A 27 8.12 14.14 2.62
C PHE A 27 8.98 15.39 2.38
N ARG A 28 9.65 15.91 3.43
CA ARG A 28 10.61 17.02 3.29
C ARG A 28 11.77 16.65 2.38
N ILE A 29 12.33 15.45 2.52
CA ILE A 29 13.41 14.96 1.65
C ILE A 29 12.90 14.77 0.22
N MET A 30 11.73 14.17 0.04
CA MET A 30 11.14 14.01 -1.31
C MET A 30 10.96 15.35 -2.01
N LYS A 31 10.51 16.37 -1.27
CA LYS A 31 10.41 17.74 -1.78
C LYS A 31 11.77 18.35 -2.10
N TYR A 32 12.75 18.20 -1.21
CA TYR A 32 14.12 18.71 -1.41
C TYR A 32 14.78 18.10 -2.64
N LEU A 33 14.57 16.79 -2.88
CA LEU A 33 15.08 16.07 -4.05
C LEU A 33 14.28 16.35 -5.33
N ALA A 34 13.23 17.16 -5.28
CA ALA A 34 12.34 17.46 -6.41
C ALA A 34 11.83 16.18 -7.11
N VAL A 35 11.38 15.20 -6.31
CA VAL A 35 10.80 13.95 -6.81
C VAL A 35 9.62 14.27 -7.72
N ARG A 36 9.61 13.69 -8.94
CA ARG A 36 8.52 13.86 -9.92
C ARG A 36 7.57 12.67 -10.01
N LYS A 37 8.01 11.49 -9.58
CA LYS A 37 7.21 10.27 -9.62
C LYS A 37 7.49 9.39 -8.40
N ILE A 38 6.43 8.85 -7.82
CA ILE A 38 6.47 7.93 -6.67
C ILE A 38 6.03 6.56 -7.18
N TRP A 39 6.86 5.56 -6.93
CA TRP A 39 6.56 4.17 -7.27
C TRP A 39 6.26 3.41 -6.00
N ILE A 40 5.08 2.80 -5.93
CA ILE A 40 4.62 2.10 -4.74
C ILE A 40 4.56 0.62 -5.06
N ASN A 41 5.40 -0.13 -4.36
CA ASN A 41 5.44 -1.58 -4.49
C ASN A 41 4.42 -2.24 -3.55
N GLU A 42 4.45 -1.90 -2.27
CA GLU A 42 3.58 -2.50 -1.26
C GLU A 42 3.38 -1.54 -0.08
N LEU A 43 2.14 -1.44 0.42
CA LEU A 43 1.79 -0.68 1.62
C LEU A 43 0.85 -1.44 2.57
N VAL A 44 0.48 -2.68 2.26
CA VAL A 44 -0.62 -3.41 2.92
C VAL A 44 -0.46 -3.50 4.43
N THR A 45 0.76 -3.75 4.89
CA THR A 45 1.11 -3.94 6.31
C THR A 45 1.67 -2.68 6.95
N TYR A 46 1.58 -1.52 6.28
CA TYR A 46 2.15 -0.29 6.78
C TYR A 46 1.39 0.23 8.02
N PRO A 47 2.08 0.62 9.10
CA PRO A 47 1.43 1.25 10.25
C PRO A 47 0.65 2.49 9.83
N GLU A 48 -0.52 2.71 10.44
CA GLU A 48 -1.40 3.85 10.14
C GLU A 48 -1.70 3.98 8.62
N LEU A 49 -1.89 2.83 7.95
CA LEU A 49 -2.04 2.72 6.50
C LEU A 49 -2.89 3.84 5.88
N TYR A 50 -4.09 4.06 6.42
CA TYR A 50 -5.03 5.02 5.84
C TYR A 50 -4.53 6.46 5.90
N ASP A 51 -3.87 6.85 6.99
CA ASP A 51 -3.30 8.19 7.12
C ASP A 51 -2.13 8.34 6.16
N PHE A 52 -1.30 7.31 6.01
CA PHE A 52 -0.19 7.35 5.06
C PHE A 52 -0.66 7.40 3.59
N LEU A 53 -1.70 6.64 3.22
CA LEU A 53 -2.32 6.75 1.89
C LEU A 53 -2.83 8.17 1.64
N GLU A 54 -3.45 8.82 2.63
CA GLU A 54 -3.93 10.19 2.53
C GLU A 54 -2.79 11.20 2.42
N GLU A 55 -1.73 11.06 3.20
CA GLU A 55 -0.54 11.89 3.15
C GLU A 55 0.16 11.81 1.79
N ILE A 56 0.32 10.60 1.22
CA ILE A 56 0.90 10.41 -0.12
C ILE A 56 0.05 11.11 -1.18
N LYS A 57 -1.29 10.92 -1.15
CA LYS A 57 -2.21 11.60 -2.09
C LYS A 57 -2.10 13.11 -1.99
N LYS A 58 -2.10 13.65 -0.76
CA LYS A 58 -1.95 15.10 -0.52
C LYS A 58 -0.63 15.61 -1.05
N PHE A 59 0.48 14.92 -0.75
CA PHE A 59 1.80 15.29 -1.23
C PHE A 59 1.87 15.30 -2.76
N SER A 60 1.36 14.24 -3.41
CA SER A 60 1.29 14.13 -4.86
C SER A 60 0.54 15.30 -5.49
N LYS A 61 -0.68 15.58 -5.01
CA LYS A 61 -1.51 16.68 -5.51
C LYS A 61 -0.88 18.05 -5.30
N GLN A 62 -0.25 18.29 -4.14
CA GLN A 62 0.33 19.59 -3.80
C GLN A 62 1.62 19.91 -4.54
N ASN A 63 2.37 18.89 -4.96
CA ASN A 63 3.70 19.05 -5.56
C ASN A 63 3.76 18.58 -7.02
N ASP A 64 2.60 18.25 -7.63
CA ASP A 64 2.48 17.75 -9.00
C ASP A 64 3.39 16.53 -9.27
N VAL A 65 3.28 15.54 -8.38
CA VAL A 65 4.10 14.31 -8.41
C VAL A 65 3.23 13.13 -8.80
N GLY A 66 3.55 12.46 -9.91
CA GLY A 66 2.81 11.27 -10.37
C GLY A 66 2.98 10.09 -9.41
N ILE A 67 1.93 9.30 -9.21
CA ILE A 67 1.99 8.05 -8.43
C ILE A 67 1.78 6.87 -9.37
N THR A 68 2.71 5.92 -9.37
CA THR A 68 2.56 4.60 -10.00
C THR A 68 2.41 3.53 -8.94
N MET A 69 1.30 2.78 -9.00
CA MET A 69 1.08 1.61 -8.16
C MET A 69 1.46 0.33 -8.91
N LEU A 70 2.37 -0.46 -8.34
CA LEU A 70 2.78 -1.76 -8.87
C LEU A 70 1.92 -2.86 -8.22
N MET A 71 0.88 -3.31 -8.91
CA MET A 71 -0.05 -4.29 -8.41
C MET A 71 0.39 -5.70 -8.78
N HIS A 72 0.73 -6.50 -7.77
CA HIS A 72 1.14 -7.90 -7.92
C HIS A 72 0.18 -8.89 -7.24
N ASP A 73 -0.71 -8.40 -6.37
CA ASP A 73 -1.56 -9.20 -5.48
C ASP A 73 -2.94 -8.55 -5.26
N PHE A 74 -3.90 -9.30 -4.69
CA PHE A 74 -5.28 -8.84 -4.46
C PHE A 74 -5.49 -8.02 -3.18
N PHE A 75 -4.43 -7.46 -2.59
CA PHE A 75 -4.52 -6.75 -1.32
C PHE A 75 -5.48 -5.56 -1.37
N SER A 76 -5.53 -4.83 -2.50
CA SER A 76 -6.43 -3.67 -2.65
C SER A 76 -7.91 -4.06 -2.57
N VAL A 77 -8.22 -5.35 -2.75
CA VAL A 77 -9.57 -5.92 -2.68
C VAL A 77 -9.84 -6.54 -1.30
N CYS A 78 -8.86 -7.25 -0.74
CA CYS A 78 -8.99 -7.97 0.53
C CYS A 78 -7.63 -8.09 1.24
N PRO A 79 -7.56 -7.82 2.55
CA PRO A 79 -6.32 -7.92 3.31
C PRO A 79 -5.79 -9.35 3.48
N THR A 80 -6.58 -10.40 3.19
CA THR A 80 -6.05 -11.79 3.19
C THR A 80 -5.11 -12.07 2.03
N ILE A 81 -5.06 -11.20 1.01
CA ILE A 81 -4.20 -11.24 -0.19
C ILE A 81 -4.53 -12.41 -1.15
N ASN A 82 -4.72 -13.61 -0.60
CA ASN A 82 -5.03 -14.84 -1.32
C ASN A 82 -6.53 -15.09 -1.51
N LEU A 83 -7.39 -14.15 -1.07
CA LEU A 83 -8.85 -14.25 -1.17
C LEU A 83 -9.40 -15.54 -0.51
N LEU A 84 -8.79 -15.94 0.61
CA LEU A 84 -9.29 -17.03 1.45
C LEU A 84 -10.32 -16.47 2.44
N ASP A 85 -11.34 -17.26 2.75
CA ASP A 85 -12.27 -16.99 3.84
C ASP A 85 -11.71 -17.44 5.20
N ASP A 86 -12.50 -17.27 6.25
CA ASP A 86 -12.19 -17.66 7.63
C ASP A 86 -12.08 -19.19 7.82
N THR A 87 -12.40 -19.98 6.80
CA THR A 87 -12.20 -21.44 6.76
C THR A 87 -10.98 -21.85 5.93
N GLY A 88 -10.25 -20.89 5.37
CA GLY A 88 -9.10 -21.13 4.49
C GLY A 88 -9.48 -21.53 3.06
N LYS A 89 -10.74 -21.36 2.64
CA LYS A 89 -11.20 -21.68 1.28
C LYS A 89 -11.23 -20.44 0.40
N TYR A 90 -10.93 -20.60 -0.89
CA TYR A 90 -11.02 -19.51 -1.85
C TYR A 90 -12.47 -18.99 -1.96
N CYS A 91 -12.67 -17.73 -1.60
CA CYS A 91 -14.00 -17.18 -1.33
C CYS A 91 -14.68 -16.55 -2.56
N ARG A 92 -13.91 -16.28 -3.64
CA ARG A 92 -14.39 -15.63 -4.87
C ARG A 92 -15.01 -14.25 -4.66
N ILE A 93 -14.61 -13.54 -3.61
CA ILE A 93 -15.09 -12.17 -3.29
C ILE A 93 -16.62 -12.16 -3.15
N PRO A 94 -17.17 -12.70 -2.05
CA PRO A 94 -18.61 -12.70 -1.82
C PRO A 94 -19.12 -11.29 -1.53
N GLU A 95 -20.42 -11.19 -1.21
CA GLU A 95 -21.05 -9.95 -0.76
C GLU A 95 -20.32 -9.32 0.42
N LEU A 96 -20.41 -7.98 0.51
CA LEU A 96 -19.67 -7.20 1.49
C LEU A 96 -19.90 -7.69 2.92
N GLU A 97 -21.14 -8.02 3.28
CA GLU A 97 -21.50 -8.52 4.61
C GLU A 97 -20.73 -9.79 5.00
N ARG A 98 -20.56 -10.72 4.05
CA ARG A 98 -19.75 -11.93 4.28
C ARG A 98 -18.27 -11.60 4.44
N CYS A 99 -17.75 -10.66 3.66
CA CYS A 99 -16.38 -10.19 3.82
C CYS A 99 -16.15 -9.47 5.16
N GLU A 100 -17.13 -8.69 5.65
CA GLU A 100 -17.05 -8.03 6.96
C GLU A 100 -16.96 -9.06 8.09
N ASN A 101 -17.79 -10.10 8.04
CA ASN A 101 -17.73 -11.18 9.03
C ASN A 101 -16.42 -11.96 8.94
N CYS A 102 -15.97 -12.28 7.73
CA CYS A 102 -14.68 -12.94 7.51
C CYS A 102 -13.51 -12.13 8.09
N LEU A 103 -13.47 -10.82 7.87
CA LEU A 103 -12.42 -9.94 8.41
C LEU A 103 -12.41 -9.96 9.95
N LYS A 104 -13.60 -9.92 10.57
CA LYS A 104 -13.73 -10.02 12.03
C LYS A 104 -13.29 -11.37 12.57
N ASN A 105 -13.51 -12.46 11.83
CA ASN A 105 -13.19 -13.81 12.30
C ASN A 105 -11.75 -14.25 12.00
N THR A 106 -11.00 -13.51 11.18
CA THR A 106 -9.64 -13.88 10.79
C THR A 106 -8.62 -13.32 11.78
N GLU A 107 -8.18 -14.13 12.73
CA GLU A 107 -7.26 -13.73 13.81
C GLU A 107 -5.98 -13.03 13.32
N SER A 108 -5.36 -13.53 12.25
CA SER A 108 -4.13 -12.95 11.69
C SER A 108 -4.30 -11.53 11.17
N LEU A 109 -5.53 -11.13 10.82
CA LEU A 109 -5.87 -9.79 10.36
C LEU A 109 -6.34 -8.88 11.48
N GLN A 110 -6.82 -9.42 12.61
CA GLN A 110 -7.23 -8.61 13.76
C GLN A 110 -6.04 -7.87 14.40
N ALA A 111 -4.83 -8.42 14.30
CA ALA A 111 -3.61 -7.76 14.76
C ALA A 111 -3.28 -6.47 13.97
N LEU A 112 -3.91 -6.30 12.80
CA LEU A 112 -3.72 -5.18 11.90
C LEU A 112 -4.98 -4.32 11.96
N GLU A 113 -4.85 -3.05 12.34
CA GLU A 113 -5.99 -2.14 12.57
C GLU A 113 -6.68 -1.67 11.27
N TYR A 114 -7.04 -2.61 10.40
CA TYR A 114 -7.64 -2.36 9.09
C TYR A 114 -9.10 -1.90 9.16
N GLY A 115 -9.78 -2.05 10.29
CA GLY A 115 -11.16 -1.62 10.47
C GLY A 115 -12.17 -2.52 9.74
N THR A 116 -12.97 -1.96 8.83
CA THR A 116 -14.03 -2.69 8.11
C THR A 116 -13.65 -2.97 6.67
N MET A 117 -14.22 -4.00 6.07
CA MET A 117 -14.02 -4.28 4.65
C MET A 117 -14.54 -3.17 3.75
N PHE A 118 -15.60 -2.48 4.17
CA PHE A 118 -16.09 -1.27 3.52
C PHE A 118 -15.01 -0.18 3.50
N ARG A 119 -14.42 0.14 4.65
CA ARG A 119 -13.35 1.15 4.76
C ARG A 119 -12.16 0.74 3.92
N TRP A 120 -11.70 -0.51 4.04
CA TRP A 120 -10.59 -1.05 3.26
C TRP A 120 -10.76 -0.79 1.77
N ARG A 121 -11.86 -1.28 1.19
CA ARG A 121 -12.16 -1.12 -0.24
C ARG A 121 -12.35 0.34 -0.64
N LYS A 122 -12.95 1.16 0.24
CA LYS A 122 -13.16 2.59 -0.01
C LYS A 122 -11.82 3.33 -0.12
N GLU A 123 -10.92 3.13 0.85
CA GLU A 123 -9.63 3.85 0.90
C GLU A 123 -8.70 3.39 -0.22
N TRP A 124 -8.61 2.08 -0.48
CA TRP A 124 -7.84 1.57 -1.63
C TRP A 124 -8.40 2.06 -2.97
N LYS A 125 -9.73 2.08 -3.14
CA LYS A 125 -10.35 2.64 -4.36
C LYS A 125 -10.02 4.13 -4.52
N ALA A 126 -10.07 4.91 -3.44
CA ALA A 126 -9.72 6.32 -3.48
C ALA A 126 -8.23 6.52 -3.82
N PHE A 127 -7.36 5.67 -3.29
CA PHE A 127 -5.93 5.70 -3.55
C PHE A 127 -5.58 5.36 -5.00
N LEU A 128 -6.12 4.25 -5.51
CA LEU A 128 -5.89 3.83 -6.89
C LEU A 128 -6.40 4.85 -7.91
N LYS A 129 -7.50 5.55 -7.61
CA LYS A 129 -7.99 6.66 -8.45
C LYS A 129 -7.10 7.89 -8.46
N ALA A 130 -6.28 8.08 -7.42
CA ALA A 130 -5.31 9.16 -7.35
C ALA A 130 -3.98 8.80 -8.02
N CYS A 131 -3.78 7.54 -8.40
CA CYS A 131 -2.60 7.10 -9.13
C CYS A 131 -2.67 7.59 -10.58
N GLU A 132 -1.55 8.09 -11.09
CA GLU A 132 -1.36 8.37 -12.52
C GLU A 132 -1.37 7.07 -13.31
N GLU A 133 -0.81 6.01 -12.74
CA GLU A 133 -0.65 4.72 -13.38
C GLU A 133 -0.83 3.57 -12.38
N VAL A 134 -1.47 2.50 -12.84
CA VAL A 134 -1.55 1.23 -12.11
C VAL A 134 -1.05 0.14 -13.04
N THR A 135 0.12 -0.41 -12.73
CA THR A 135 0.76 -1.48 -13.51
C THR A 135 0.46 -2.82 -12.84
N VAL A 136 -0.15 -3.75 -13.58
CA VAL A 136 -0.46 -5.10 -13.06
C VAL A 136 0.49 -6.11 -13.68
N PHE A 137 1.18 -6.88 -12.85
CA PHE A 137 2.07 -7.94 -13.32
C PHE A 137 1.34 -9.29 -13.35
N PRO A 138 1.25 -9.97 -14.49
CA PRO A 138 0.76 -11.34 -14.51
C PRO A 138 1.73 -12.24 -13.74
N LYS A 139 1.21 -13.14 -12.89
CA LYS A 139 2.00 -14.29 -12.44
C LYS A 139 2.37 -15.08 -13.69
N ILE A 140 3.65 -15.10 -14.06
CA ILE A 140 4.16 -16.04 -15.06
C ILE A 140 3.99 -17.42 -14.40
N PRO A 141 3.17 -18.33 -14.95
CA PRO A 141 3.07 -19.67 -14.39
C PRO A 141 4.46 -20.29 -14.45
N ASP A 142 4.90 -20.81 -13.31
CA ASP A 142 6.18 -21.53 -13.21
C ASP A 142 6.17 -22.65 -14.25
N ARG A 143 7.15 -22.63 -15.16
CA ARG A 143 7.35 -23.74 -16.11
C ARG A 143 8.06 -24.85 -15.35
N SER A 144 7.32 -25.61 -14.56
CA SER A 144 7.76 -26.88 -13.94
C SER A 144 6.95 -28.05 -14.45
#